data_AF-A0A836ZPU1-F1
#
_entry.id   AF-A0A836ZPU1-F1
#
_cell.length_a   1.000
_cell.length_b   1.000
_cell.length_c   1.000
_cell.angle_alpha   90.00
_cell.angle_beta   90.00
_cell.angle_gamma   90.00
#
_symmetry.space_group_name_H-M   'P 1'
#
loop_
_entity.id
_entity.type
_entity.pdbx_description
1 polymer ?
#
loop_
_entity_poly.entity_id
_entity_poly.type
_entity_poly.pdbx_seq_one_letter_code
_entity_poly.pdbx_strand_id
1 'polypeptide(L)'
;MSLRRRCGWLLLAALIAPQAQAELLVEVVSSDLPSPEIQASNALVQQVAQRLPQGWTQQLTAPIQLQWRTDLPARVHGRAIGNRILLDRALLQAWSA
;
A
#
# COMPACT_ATOMS: atom_id res chain seq x y z
N MET A 1 -44.52 -6.17 -13.62
CA MET A 1 -43.52 -6.34 -12.54
C MET A 1 -43.19 -4.95 -11.99
N SER A 2 -43.68 -4.64 -10.79
CA SER A 2 -43.72 -3.28 -10.22
C SER A 2 -42.33 -2.68 -10.03
N LEU A 3 -42.15 -1.40 -10.40
CA LEU A 3 -40.89 -0.64 -10.27
C LEU A 3 -40.29 -0.75 -8.85
N ARG A 4 -41.13 -0.92 -7.82
CA ARG A 4 -40.74 -1.07 -6.42
C ARG A 4 -39.90 -2.33 -6.15
N ARG A 5 -40.11 -3.43 -6.90
CA ARG A 5 -39.27 -4.64 -6.81
C ARG A 5 -37.93 -4.46 -7.53
N ARG A 6 -37.89 -3.65 -8.60
CA ARG A 6 -36.65 -3.34 -9.34
C ARG A 6 -35.70 -2.48 -8.50
N CYS A 7 -36.22 -1.49 -7.77
CA CYS A 7 -35.39 -0.66 -6.87
C CYS A 7 -34.82 -1.47 -5.70
N GLY A 8 -35.58 -2.42 -5.14
CA GLY A 8 -35.08 -3.31 -4.08
C GLY A 8 -33.93 -4.21 -4.53
N TRP A 9 -33.99 -4.69 -5.77
CA TRP A 9 -32.91 -5.49 -6.36
C TRP A 9 -31.67 -4.65 -6.69
N LEU A 10 -31.84 -3.40 -7.12
CA LEU A 10 -30.72 -2.48 -7.35
C LEU A 10 -29.99 -2.12 -6.04
N LEU A 11 -30.72 -1.93 -4.94
CA LEU A 11 -30.11 -1.68 -3.62
C LEU A 11 -29.35 -2.90 -3.09
N LEU A 12 -29.84 -4.12 -3.36
CA LEU A 12 -29.14 -5.34 -2.94
C LEU A 12 -27.87 -5.58 -3.76
N ALA A 13 -27.88 -5.26 -5.06
CA ALA A 13 -26.72 -5.40 -5.94
C ALA A 13 -25.59 -4.41 -5.58
N ALA A 14 -25.93 -3.21 -5.09
CA ALA A 14 -24.94 -2.22 -4.65
C ALA A 14 -24.15 -2.67 -3.40
N LEU A 15 -24.70 -3.57 -2.58
CA LEU A 15 -24.02 -4.11 -1.39
C LEU A 15 -22.97 -5.19 -1.71
N ILE A 16 -23.06 -5.80 -2.89
CA ILE A 16 -22.17 -6.88 -3.34
C ILE A 16 -21.10 -6.35 -4.30
N ALA A 17 -21.11 -5.04 -4.59
CA ALA A 17 -20.08 -4.44 -5.41
C ALA A 17 -18.71 -4.75 -4.77
N PRO A 18 -17.81 -5.46 -5.49
CA PRO A 18 -16.48 -5.70 -4.98
C PRO A 18 -15.86 -4.33 -4.75
N GLN A 19 -15.66 -3.99 -3.48
CA GLN A 19 -14.84 -2.87 -3.08
C GLN A 19 -13.51 -3.07 -3.80
N ALA A 20 -13.26 -2.24 -4.82
CA ALA A 20 -12.02 -2.23 -5.56
C ALA A 20 -10.93 -1.96 -4.53
N GLN A 21 -10.33 -3.04 -4.04
CA GLN A 21 -9.13 -2.96 -3.23
C GLN A 21 -8.14 -2.33 -4.16
N ALA A 22 -7.83 -1.06 -3.92
CA ALA A 22 -6.79 -0.34 -4.62
C ALA A 22 -5.59 -1.28 -4.66
N GLU A 23 -5.26 -1.76 -5.85
CA GLU A 23 -4.17 -2.69 -6.05
C GLU A 23 -2.97 -2.09 -5.34
N LEU A 24 -2.41 -2.79 -4.35
CA LEU A 24 -1.45 -2.18 -3.45
C LEU A 24 -0.19 -1.88 -4.25
N LEU A 25 -0.07 -0.63 -4.70
CA LEU A 25 0.97 -0.20 -5.62
C LEU A 25 2.36 -0.14 -4.98
N VAL A 26 2.45 -0.34 -3.67
CA VAL A 26 3.73 -0.41 -2.97
C VAL A 26 3.91 -1.83 -2.46
N GLU A 27 4.85 -2.55 -3.07
CA GLU A 27 5.18 -3.92 -2.70
C GLU A 27 6.38 -3.91 -1.74
N VAL A 28 6.22 -4.55 -0.58
CA VAL A 28 7.32 -4.69 0.39
C VAL A 28 8.20 -5.85 -0.01
N VAL A 29 9.48 -5.56 -0.30
CA VAL A 29 10.47 -6.61 -0.53
C VAL A 29 10.88 -7.21 0.82
N SER A 30 10.44 -8.44 1.06
CA SER A 30 10.54 -9.14 2.34
C SER A 30 11.82 -9.97 2.52
N SER A 31 12.67 -10.09 1.49
CA SER A 31 13.81 -11.01 1.45
C SER A 31 14.77 -10.91 2.63
N ASP A 32 14.87 -9.71 3.22
CA ASP A 32 15.86 -9.40 4.27
C ASP A 32 15.23 -8.92 5.58
N LEU A 33 13.90 -9.02 5.71
CA LEU A 33 13.15 -8.55 6.88
C LEU A 33 12.70 -9.70 7.79
N PRO A 34 12.82 -9.56 9.11
CA PRO A 34 12.20 -10.49 10.05
C PRO A 34 10.67 -10.35 10.02
N SER A 35 9.94 -11.44 10.31
CA SER A 35 8.47 -11.49 10.32
C SER A 35 7.74 -10.32 11.01
N PRO A 36 8.14 -9.86 12.22
CA PRO A 36 7.48 -8.70 12.85
C PRO A 36 7.68 -7.40 12.05
N GLU A 37 8.85 -7.20 11.44
CA GLU A 37 9.12 -6.01 10.61
C GLU A 37 8.35 -6.08 9.28
N ILE A 38 8.15 -7.27 8.71
CA ILE A 38 7.28 -7.45 7.53
C ILE A 38 5.85 -7.00 7.85
N GLN A 39 5.31 -7.43 9.00
CA GLN A 39 3.97 -7.03 9.42
C GLN A 39 3.87 -5.52 9.65
N ALA A 40 4.85 -4.94 10.33
CA ALA A 40 4.95 -3.49 10.54
C ALA A 40 5.01 -2.73 9.21
N SER A 41 5.84 -3.18 8.27
CA SER A 41 5.96 -2.57 6.95
C SER A 41 4.66 -2.66 6.15
N ASN A 42 3.98 -3.81 6.19
CA ASN A 42 2.70 -3.97 5.51
C ASN A 42 1.61 -3.07 6.11
N ALA A 43 1.55 -2.96 7.44
CA ALA A 43 0.64 -2.04 8.12
C ALA A 43 0.93 -0.58 7.74
N LEU A 44 2.20 -0.19 7.70
CA LEU A 44 2.61 1.15 7.25
C LEU A 44 2.16 1.42 5.81
N VAL A 45 2.41 0.49 4.89
CA VAL A 45 2.03 0.61 3.48
C VAL A 45 0.51 0.75 3.32
N GLN A 46 -0.29 -0.04 4.05
CA GLN A 46 -1.75 0.11 4.04
C GLN A 46 -2.18 1.50 4.54
N GLN A 47 -1.53 1.99 5.59
CA GLN A 47 -1.80 3.31 6.14
C GLN A 47 -1.45 4.45 5.17
N VAL A 48 -0.40 4.27 4.37
CA VAL A 48 -0.01 5.21 3.31
C VAL A 48 -1.00 5.15 2.15
N ALA A 49 -1.40 3.94 1.72
CA ALA A 49 -2.35 3.74 0.64
C ALA A 49 -3.68 4.49 0.89
N GLN A 50 -4.15 4.52 2.13
CA GLN A 50 -5.36 5.26 2.51
C GLN A 50 -5.23 6.79 2.43
N ARG A 51 -3.99 7.32 2.47
CA ARG A 51 -3.71 8.77 2.41
C ARG A 51 -3.28 9.25 1.03
N LEU A 52 -3.01 8.33 0.11
CA LEU A 52 -2.60 8.68 -1.24
C LEU A 52 -3.79 9.28 -2.01
N PRO A 53 -3.58 10.37 -2.78
CA PRO A 53 -4.60 10.88 -3.68
C PRO A 53 -5.03 9.79 -4.67
N GLN A 54 -6.34 9.64 -4.89
CA GLN A 54 -6.86 8.58 -5.78
C GLN A 54 -6.38 8.71 -7.23
N GLY A 55 -6.07 9.92 -7.70
CA GLY A 55 -5.51 10.11 -9.04
C GLY A 55 -4.11 9.50 -9.20
N TRP A 56 -3.37 9.34 -8.11
CA TRP A 56 -2.03 8.73 -8.18
C TRP A 56 -2.15 7.23 -8.37
N THR A 57 -3.06 6.59 -7.64
CA THR A 57 -3.20 5.12 -7.74
C THR A 57 -3.63 4.66 -9.13
N GLN A 58 -4.31 5.52 -9.88
CA GLN A 58 -4.73 5.25 -11.26
C GLN A 58 -3.62 5.51 -12.30
N GLN A 59 -2.63 6.33 -11.97
CA GLN A 59 -1.55 6.72 -12.89
C GLN A 59 -0.29 5.87 -12.75
N LEU A 60 -0.11 5.18 -11.62
CA LEU A 60 1.00 4.26 -11.45
C LEU A 60 0.84 3.05 -12.38
N THR A 61 1.73 2.95 -13.37
CA THR A 61 1.75 1.86 -14.36
C THR A 61 2.45 0.60 -13.83
N ALA A 62 3.23 0.71 -12.76
CA ALA A 62 3.97 -0.39 -12.16
C ALA A 62 3.98 -0.28 -10.62
N PRO A 63 4.01 -1.42 -9.90
CA PRO A 63 4.07 -1.42 -8.44
C PRO A 63 5.46 -1.01 -7.95
N ILE A 64 5.55 0.07 -7.18
CA ILE A 64 6.77 0.54 -6.53
C ILE A 64 7.25 -0.51 -5.52
N GLN A 65 8.52 -0.90 -5.58
CA GLN A 65 9.11 -1.80 -4.59
C GLN A 65 9.73 -1.01 -3.44
N LEU A 66 9.25 -1.25 -2.23
CA LEU A 66 9.82 -0.73 -0.99
C LEU A 66 10.85 -1.72 -0.45
N GLN A 67 12.09 -1.26 -0.25
CA GLN A 67 13.19 -2.04 0.31
C GLN A 67 13.75 -1.36 1.55
N TRP A 68 13.82 -2.11 2.64
CA TRP A 68 14.44 -1.63 3.88
C TRP A 68 15.91 -2.01 3.92
N ARG A 69 16.77 -0.99 4.10
CA ARG A 69 18.23 -1.11 4.02
C ARG A 69 18.88 -0.63 5.30
N THR A 70 20.00 -1.27 5.65
CA THR A 70 20.91 -0.83 6.71
C THR A 70 22.13 -0.09 6.16
N ASP A 71 22.48 -0.33 4.89
CA ASP A 71 23.69 0.22 4.25
C ASP A 71 23.39 1.41 3.35
N LEU A 72 22.46 2.28 3.75
CA LEU A 72 22.26 3.55 3.06
C LEU A 72 23.43 4.50 3.33
N PRO A 73 23.84 5.33 2.37
CA PRO A 73 24.96 6.24 2.58
C PRO A 73 24.73 7.21 3.74
N ALA A 74 25.84 7.67 4.34
CA ALA A 74 25.78 8.56 5.49
C ALA A 74 24.90 9.80 5.22
N ARG A 75 24.00 10.11 6.16
CA ARG A 75 23.05 11.23 6.16
C ARG A 75 21.86 11.12 5.19
N VAL A 76 21.53 9.94 4.65
CA VAL A 76 20.26 9.76 3.95
C VAL A 76 19.40 8.69 4.61
N HIS A 77 18.14 9.02 4.85
CA HIS A 77 17.15 8.08 5.39
C HIS A 77 16.33 7.37 4.31
N GLY A 78 16.47 7.81 3.05
CA GLY A 78 15.79 7.18 1.92
C GLY A 78 16.36 7.58 0.56
N ARG A 79 16.10 6.76 -0.44
CA ARG A 79 16.42 7.00 -1.86
C ARG A 79 15.33 6.43 -2.76
N ALA A 80 15.01 7.14 -3.83
CA ALA A 80 14.21 6.61 -4.94
C ALA A 80 15.12 6.29 -6.12
N ILE A 81 15.05 5.07 -6.64
CA ILE A 81 15.85 4.60 -7.78
C ILE A 81 14.93 3.84 -8.73
N GLY A 82 14.57 4.47 -9.85
CA GLY A 82 13.58 3.93 -10.78
C GLY A 82 12.27 3.67 -10.05
N ASN A 83 11.79 2.43 -10.08
CA ASN A 83 10.55 2.01 -9.42
C ASN A 83 10.79 1.42 -8.01
N ARG A 84 11.90 1.77 -7.38
CA ARG A 84 12.28 1.28 -6.04
C ARG A 84 12.44 2.44 -5.08
N ILE A 85 11.93 2.28 -3.87
CA ILE A 85 12.17 3.16 -2.75
C ILE A 85 13.00 2.37 -1.74
N LEU A 86 14.21 2.85 -1.47
CA LEU A 86 15.08 2.34 -0.42
C LEU A 86 14.87 3.22 0.81
N LEU A 87 14.48 2.65 1.94
CA LEU A 87 14.37 3.37 3.21
C LEU A 87 15.27 2.74 4.28
N ASP A 88 15.73 3.56 5.22
CA ASP A 88 16.53 3.09 6.35
C ASP A 88 15.67 2.24 7.29
N ARG A 89 16.14 1.03 7.63
CA ARG A 89 15.46 0.10 8.55
C ARG A 89 15.25 0.72 9.94
N ALA A 90 16.10 1.65 10.37
CA ALA A 90 15.92 2.36 11.64
C ALA A 90 14.61 3.15 11.69
N LEU A 91 14.10 3.63 10.54
CA LEU A 91 12.79 4.31 10.47
C LEU A 91 11.64 3.35 10.76
N LEU A 92 11.71 2.12 10.24
CA LEU A 92 10.69 1.11 10.47
C LEU A 92 10.65 0.74 11.96
N GLN A 93 11.83 0.55 12.56
CA GLN A 93 11.98 0.23 13.98
C GLN A 93 11.45 1.35 14.86
N ALA A 94 11.78 2.61 14.56
CA ALA A 94 11.28 3.77 15.28
C ALA A 94 9.76 3.96 15.15
N TRP A 95 9.17 3.53 14.03
CA TRP A 95 7.71 3.57 13.83
C TRP A 95 6.98 2.45 14.58
N SER A 96 7.59 1.27 14.70
CA SER A 96 6.98 0.09 15.33
C SER A 96 7.29 -0.08 16.82
N ALA A 97 8.14 0.77 17.40
CA ALA A 97 8.52 0.76 18.81
C ALA A 97 7.42 1.33 19.71
#